data_AF-A0A3D4KW15-F1
#
_entry.id   AF-A0A3D4KW15-F1
#
_cell.length_a   1.000
_cell.length_b   1.000
_cell.length_c   1.000
_cell.angle_alpha   90.00
_cell.angle_beta   90.00
_cell.angle_gamma   90.00
#
_symmetry.space_group_name_H-M   'P 1'
#
loop_
_entity.id
_entity.type
_entity.pdbx_description
1 polymer ?
#
loop_
_entity_poly.entity_id
_entity_poly.type
_entity_poly.pdbx_seq_one_letter_code
_entity_poly.pdbx_strand_id
1 'polypeptide(L)'
;MSNENISKLTDESLENVSGGATTKYGYNVDSQGNVTIADKNNSKNTLTVSKAEWGWLLGQYKGPIDDPEYYLSTVPVDEVKKVMAQHRAGQR
;
A
#
# COMPACT_ATOMS: atom_id res chain seq x y z
N MET A 1 -5.09 29.45 34.16
CA MET A 1 -3.92 28.57 33.97
C MET A 1 -4.42 27.43 33.10
N SER A 2 -3.91 27.33 31.88
CA SER A 2 -4.55 26.56 30.80
C SER A 2 -4.06 25.13 30.73
N ASN A 3 -5.04 24.23 30.61
CA ASN A 3 -5.06 22.92 29.96
C ASN A 3 -4.07 21.84 30.41
N GLU A 4 -4.50 21.11 31.44
CA GLU A 4 -4.25 19.67 31.56
C GLU A 4 -5.02 18.89 30.47
N ASN A 5 -4.46 17.74 30.10
CA ASN A 5 -5.02 16.69 29.24
C ASN A 5 -4.81 16.80 27.73
N ILE A 6 -3.55 16.65 27.31
CA ILE A 6 -3.21 15.89 26.08
C ILE A 6 -3.14 14.40 26.45
N SER A 7 -4.14 13.91 27.18
CA SER A 7 -4.25 12.51 27.59
C SER A 7 -5.56 12.02 27.01
N LYS A 8 -5.45 11.03 26.11
CA LYS A 8 -6.54 10.38 25.36
C LYS A 8 -6.85 11.04 24.01
N LEU A 9 -5.90 10.97 23.09
CA LEU A 9 -6.30 10.42 21.79
C LEU A 9 -6.82 9.01 22.11
N THR A 10 -8.13 8.89 22.27
CA THR A 10 -8.80 7.61 22.45
C THR A 10 -8.58 6.78 21.18
N ASP A 11 -8.58 5.46 21.29
CA ASP A 11 -8.43 4.57 20.12
C ASP A 11 -9.44 4.89 18.99
N GLU A 12 -10.59 5.51 19.31
CA GLU A 12 -11.56 6.06 18.34
C GLU A 12 -11.01 7.19 17.43
N SER A 13 -10.01 7.96 17.87
CA SER A 13 -9.37 8.98 17.01
C SER A 13 -8.46 8.36 15.94
N LEU A 14 -8.07 7.09 16.11
CA LEU A 14 -7.33 6.31 15.11
C LEU A 14 -8.26 5.53 14.19
N GLU A 15 -9.46 5.16 14.65
CA GLU A 15 -10.52 4.62 13.79
C GLU A 15 -11.03 5.65 12.76
N ASN A 16 -10.84 6.95 13.03
CA ASN A 16 -11.25 8.06 12.17
C ASN A 16 -10.17 8.58 11.21
N VAL A 17 -9.04 7.87 11.06
CA VAL A 17 -8.26 7.95 9.81
C VAL A 17 -8.99 7.09 8.77
N SER A 18 -10.24 7.45 8.49
CA SER A 18 -11.08 6.84 7.45
C SER A 18 -10.74 7.38 6.05
N GLY A 19 -9.63 8.10 5.93
CA GLY A 19 -9.02 8.49 4.67
C GLY A 19 -7.75 7.67 4.53
N GLY A 20 -7.75 6.75 3.56
CA GLY A 20 -6.70 5.75 3.41
C GLY A 20 -5.27 6.27 3.66
N ALA A 21 -4.45 5.48 4.33
CA ALA A 21 -3.06 5.82 4.56
C ALA A 21 -2.31 5.85 3.23
N THR A 22 -1.30 6.70 3.09
CA THR A 22 -0.41 6.66 1.93
C THR A 22 0.93 6.10 2.37
N THR A 23 1.48 5.13 1.64
CA THR A 23 2.83 4.64 1.96
C THR A 23 3.88 5.71 1.64
N LYS A 24 5.12 5.48 2.08
CA LYS A 24 6.28 6.37 1.82
C LYS A 24 6.45 6.72 0.33
N TYR A 25 6.01 5.84 -0.56
CA TYR A 25 6.15 5.97 -2.02
C TYR A 25 4.86 6.40 -2.74
N GLY A 26 3.82 6.79 -2.02
CA GLY A 26 2.61 7.35 -2.61
C GLY A 26 1.51 6.33 -2.93
N TYR A 27 1.57 5.11 -2.38
CA TYR A 27 0.52 4.10 -2.58
C TYR A 27 -0.62 4.30 -1.60
N ASN A 28 -1.86 4.26 -2.08
CA ASN A 28 -3.04 4.45 -1.23
C ASN A 28 -3.43 3.13 -0.56
N VAL A 29 -3.65 3.16 0.75
CA VAL A 29 -4.00 2.01 1.57
C VAL A 29 -5.38 2.26 2.15
N ASP A 30 -6.37 1.44 1.84
CA ASP A 30 -7.72 1.58 2.39
C ASP A 30 -7.81 1.16 3.86
N SER A 31 -8.97 1.35 4.48
CA SER A 31 -9.23 0.97 5.87
C SER A 31 -9.16 -0.54 6.14
N GLN A 32 -9.21 -1.37 5.09
CA GLN A 32 -9.05 -2.83 5.16
C GLN A 32 -7.57 -3.24 5.00
N GLY A 33 -6.68 -2.29 4.71
CA GLY A 33 -5.27 -2.53 4.43
C GLY A 33 -4.96 -2.99 3.01
N ASN A 34 -5.92 -2.89 2.08
CA ASN A 34 -5.63 -3.12 0.67
C ASN A 34 -4.90 -1.92 0.09
N VAL A 35 -3.92 -2.19 -0.77
CA VAL A 35 -3.04 -1.19 -1.36
C VAL A 35 -3.40 -0.99 -2.83
N THR A 36 -3.63 0.25 -3.23
CA THR A 36 -3.87 0.66 -4.61
C THR A 36 -2.61 1.28 -5.19
N ILE A 37 -2.08 0.61 -6.20
CA ILE A 37 -0.91 0.99 -6.97
C ILE A 37 -1.43 1.72 -8.22
N ALA A 38 -1.20 3.02 -8.31
CA ALA A 38 -1.57 3.82 -9.48
C ALA A 38 -0.33 4.13 -10.33
N ASP A 39 -0.50 4.10 -11.65
CA ASP A 39 0.55 4.52 -12.57
C ASP A 39 0.73 6.04 -12.49
N LYS A 40 1.98 6.47 -12.34
CA LYS A 40 2.35 7.89 -12.22
C LYS A 40 1.99 8.70 -13.47
N ASN A 41 2.01 8.07 -14.64
CA ASN A 41 1.75 8.71 -15.93
C ASN A 41 0.30 8.50 -16.41
N ASN A 42 -0.42 7.56 -15.80
CA ASN A 42 -1.80 7.27 -16.16
C ASN A 42 -2.62 6.87 -14.93
N SER A 43 -3.29 7.85 -14.31
CA SER A 43 -4.11 7.63 -13.12
C SER A 43 -5.29 6.66 -13.32
N LYS A 44 -5.66 6.32 -14.57
CA LYS A 44 -6.66 5.28 -14.85
C LYS A 44 -6.08 3.87 -14.76
N ASN A 45 -4.77 3.73 -14.83
CA ASN A 45 -4.09 2.46 -14.71
C ASN A 45 -3.76 2.17 -13.24
N THR A 46 -4.70 1.52 -12.55
CA THR A 46 -4.54 1.16 -11.14
C THR A 46 -4.61 -0.35 -10.93
N LEU A 47 -3.98 -0.82 -9.86
CA LEU A 47 -4.04 -2.18 -9.38
C LEU A 47 -4.26 -2.17 -7.87
N THR A 48 -5.35 -2.77 -7.41
CA THR A 48 -5.59 -2.98 -5.98
C THR A 48 -5.18 -4.40 -5.60
N VAL A 49 -4.35 -4.49 -4.56
CA VAL A 49 -3.88 -5.75 -3.96
C VAL A 49 -4.25 -5.78 -2.49
N SER A 50 -4.61 -6.94 -1.98
CA SER A 50 -4.87 -7.11 -0.55
C SER A 50 -3.61 -6.93 0.28
N LYS A 51 -3.76 -6.71 1.60
CA LYS A 51 -2.63 -6.65 2.53
C LYS A 51 -1.67 -7.84 2.41
N ALA A 52 -2.21 -9.04 2.21
CA ALA A 52 -1.42 -10.27 2.07
C ALA A 52 -0.64 -10.29 0.74
N GLU A 53 -1.32 -9.94 -0.35
CA GLU A 53 -0.70 -9.83 -1.67
C GLU A 53 0.35 -8.73 -1.72
N TRP A 54 0.12 -7.60 -1.04
CA TRP A 54 1.09 -6.53 -0.89
C TRP A 54 2.38 -7.02 -0.23
N GLY A 55 2.27 -7.76 0.89
CA GLY A 55 3.43 -8.35 1.55
C GLY A 55 4.19 -9.34 0.66
N TRP A 56 3.47 -10.18 -0.10
CA TRP A 56 4.10 -11.08 -1.07
C TRP A 56 4.80 -10.32 -2.20
N LEU A 57 4.16 -9.27 -2.73
CA LEU A 57 4.68 -8.44 -3.80
C LEU A 57 5.99 -7.76 -3.37
N LEU A 58 6.02 -7.14 -2.20
CA LEU A 58 7.25 -6.58 -1.64
C LEU A 58 8.35 -7.64 -1.46
N GLY A 59 7.97 -8.88 -1.12
CA GLY A 59 8.90 -10.00 -1.09
C GLY A 59 9.54 -10.32 -2.44
N GLN A 60 8.81 -10.16 -3.56
CA GLN A 60 9.37 -10.33 -4.91
C GLN A 60 10.36 -9.23 -5.29
N TYR A 61 10.11 -8.00 -4.84
CA TYR A 61 10.95 -6.83 -5.13
C TYR A 61 11.97 -6.54 -4.03
N LYS A 62 12.14 -7.45 -3.07
CA LYS A 62 13.21 -7.40 -2.07
C LYS A 62 14.53 -7.77 -2.74
N GLY A 63 15.08 -6.80 -3.48
CA GLY A 63 16.41 -6.86 -4.08
C GLY A 63 17.53 -6.63 -3.04
N PRO A 64 18.76 -6.35 -3.51
CA PRO A 64 19.91 -6.05 -2.64
C PRO A 64 19.81 -4.70 -1.91
N ILE A 65 18.87 -3.82 -2.30
CA ILE A 65 18.53 -2.60 -1.57
C ILE A 65 17.34 -2.91 -0.67
N ASP A 66 17.47 -2.57 0.63
CA ASP A 66 16.49 -2.80 1.70
C ASP A 66 15.19 -1.96 1.58
N ASP A 67 14.79 -1.54 0.36
CA ASP A 67 13.55 -0.80 0.14
C ASP A 67 12.75 -1.37 -1.07
N PRO A 68 11.95 -2.43 -0.87
CA PRO A 68 11.17 -3.04 -1.94
C PRO A 68 10.05 -2.14 -2.47
N GLU A 69 9.53 -1.22 -1.65
CA GLU A 69 8.52 -0.25 -2.11
C GLU A 69 9.13 0.74 -3.11
N TYR A 70 10.38 1.17 -2.89
CA TYR A 70 11.11 1.99 -3.85
C TYR A 70 11.22 1.29 -5.22
N TYR A 71 11.66 0.03 -5.24
CA TYR A 71 11.76 -0.73 -6.47
C TYR A 71 10.41 -0.84 -7.17
N LEU A 72 9.36 -1.19 -6.44
CA LEU A 72 8.02 -1.26 -6.99
C LEU A 72 7.57 0.08 -7.59
N SER A 73 8.03 1.22 -7.04
CA SER A 73 7.71 2.55 -7.54
C SER A 73 8.37 2.91 -8.86
N THR A 74 9.37 2.13 -9.27
CA THR A 74 10.06 2.21 -10.57
C THR A 74 9.49 1.24 -11.61
N VAL A 75 8.72 0.25 -11.16
CA VAL A 75 8.13 -0.78 -12.03
C VAL A 75 6.79 -0.28 -12.59
N PRO A 76 6.55 -0.39 -13.91
CA PRO A 76 5.26 -0.05 -14.50
C PRO A 76 4.12 -0.87 -13.90
N VAL A 77 2.97 -0.24 -13.64
CA VAL A 77 1.81 -0.93 -13.03
C VAL A 77 1.34 -2.12 -13.87
N ASP A 78 1.49 -2.07 -15.20
CA ASP A 78 1.16 -3.19 -16.09
C ASP A 78 2.02 -4.43 -15.85
N GLU A 79 3.28 -4.25 -15.48
CA GLU A 79 4.17 -5.37 -15.13
C GLU A 79 3.76 -5.97 -13.79
N VAL A 80 3.49 -5.12 -12.79
CA VAL A 80 2.96 -5.54 -11.49
C VAL A 80 1.65 -6.32 -11.65
N LYS A 81 0.75 -5.87 -12.54
CA LYS A 81 -0.49 -6.57 -12.88
C LYS A 81 -0.24 -7.97 -13.44
N LYS A 82 0.75 -8.15 -14.31
CA LYS A 82 1.11 -9.47 -14.86
C LYS A 82 1.62 -10.40 -13.77
N VAL A 83 2.50 -9.92 -12.90
CA VAL A 83 3.03 -10.69 -11.76
C VAL A 83 1.90 -11.09 -10.81
N MET A 84 1.01 -10.16 -10.49
CA MET A 84 -0.16 -10.45 -9.65
C MET A 84 -1.15 -11.42 -10.30
N ALA A 85 -1.38 -11.30 -11.61
CA ALA A 85 -2.23 -12.24 -12.33
C ALA A 85 -1.67 -13.67 -12.30
N GLN A 86 -0.35 -13.83 -12.46
CA GLN A 86 0.32 -15.13 -12.34
C GLN A 86 0.22 -15.71 -10.93
N HIS A 87 0.46 -14.88 -9.90
CA HIS A 87 0.32 -15.29 -8.51
C HIS A 87 -1.09 -15.80 -8.19
N ARG A 88 -2.12 -15.02 -8.58
CA ARG A 88 -3.53 -15.39 -8.38
C ARG A 88 -3.94 -16.63 -9.18
N ALA A 89 -3.36 -16.83 -10.37
CA ALA A 89 -3.64 -18.01 -11.19
C ALA A 89 -3.03 -19.29 -10.60
N GLY A 90 -1.85 -19.20 -9.97
CA GLY A 90 -1.20 -20.35 -9.31
C GLY A 90 -1.79 -20.72 -7.94
N GLN A 91 -2.68 -19.89 -7.38
CA GLN A 91 -3.39 -20.15 -6.13
C GLN A 91 -4.75 -20.87 -6.31
N ARG A 92 -5.12 -21.18 -7.55
CA ARG A 92 -6.33 -21.94 -7.90
C ARG A 92 -6.02 -23.41 -8.09
#